data_AF-A0A938NG73-F1
#
_entry.id   AF-A0A938NG73-F1
#
_cell.length_a   1.000
_cell.length_b   1.000
_cell.length_c   1.000
_cell.angle_alpha   90.00
_cell.angle_beta   90.00
_cell.angle_gamma   90.00
#
_symmetry.space_group_name_H-M   'P 1'
#
loop_
_entity.id
_entity.type
_entity.pdbx_description
1 polymer ?
#
loop_
_entity_poly.entity_id
_entity_poly.type
_entity_poly.pdbx_seq_one_letter_code
_entity_poly.pdbx_strand_id
1 'polypeptide(L)'
;MARRPAVSTRVRSCDGASRPGTSWVWPAAPTSTRRRIWRPDATTGSAPTCAWRCPPAAGWPSRSRPTVATISAAGTWAPSWDGASSMEGLFIWGGTLLLVLAIVVPYALAFRKREREMAARRAEAVALGADRAIAQHPQVDDLRCIGCGACVAACPEGEVLGLLGGMAVIINGLKCVGHGLCAVACPVEGIQVGLGDLGARDDIPQHDEHLETNLPGVYVAGELSGYALIRNAVVQGVQAVRHIAAQPRAAGDRLDLLIVGAGPAGLAAALAAKEAGLRSLVVEREAAGGTILQYPRKKLVLTQPVPIPLYGALDREEYTKEELLAIWREIIARFALPLAIGHAVDGLAPLPAGGYRVKAGAQHWDAERVLLAIGRRGTPRKLGVPGEESAKVFYKLLDAASFAGEKLLVVGGGDSAIEAAMGLALQEHTAVTLAYRKEKLFRIKRRNEERFQPLLAEGRLRAAF
;
A
#
# COMPACT_ATOMS: atom_id res chain seq x y z
N MET A 1 40.81 -45.40 26.90
CA MET A 1 40.30 -46.04 28.13
C MET A 1 39.28 -45.09 28.73
N ALA A 2 38.00 -45.37 28.99
CA ALA A 2 37.23 -46.59 29.04
C ALA A 2 35.79 -46.30 28.56
N ARG A 3 35.18 -47.30 27.91
CA ARG A 3 33.77 -47.36 27.48
C ARG A 3 32.90 -47.92 28.62
N ARG A 4 31.60 -47.57 28.64
CA ARG A 4 30.41 -48.44 28.90
C ARG A 4 29.15 -47.57 29.13
N PRO A 5 27.90 -48.10 28.98
CA PRO A 5 27.39 -48.85 27.83
C PRO A 5 25.96 -48.39 27.40
N ALA A 6 25.55 -48.80 26.21
CA ALA A 6 24.20 -48.69 25.68
C ALA A 6 23.27 -49.76 26.28
N VAL A 7 22.01 -49.39 26.54
CA VAL A 7 20.92 -50.31 26.89
C VAL A 7 19.98 -50.41 25.69
N SER A 8 19.85 -51.63 25.16
CA SER A 8 18.89 -52.01 24.13
C SER A 8 17.66 -52.63 24.78
N THR A 9 16.47 -52.27 24.31
CA THR A 9 15.24 -53.05 24.54
C THR A 9 14.56 -53.29 23.20
N ARG A 10 14.60 -54.56 22.76
CA ARG A 10 13.75 -55.10 21.69
C ARG A 10 12.39 -55.44 22.28
N VAL A 11 11.31 -55.08 21.59
CA VAL A 11 10.06 -55.85 21.61
C VAL A 11 9.57 -55.99 20.16
N ARG A 12 8.97 -57.16 19.90
CA ARG A 12 8.83 -57.86 18.63
C ARG A 12 7.78 -57.27 17.70
N SER A 13 8.01 -57.53 16.42
CA SER A 13 7.08 -57.46 15.31
C SER A 13 5.93 -58.46 15.45
N CYS A 14 4.75 -58.06 14.94
CA CYS A 14 3.80 -58.96 14.30
C CYS A 14 3.59 -58.44 12.88
N ASP A 15 3.94 -59.28 11.92
CA ASP A 15 3.70 -59.08 10.49
C ASP A 15 2.22 -59.19 10.15
N GLY A 16 1.80 -58.37 9.18
CA GLY A 16 0.48 -58.42 8.56
C GLY A 16 0.55 -57.71 7.20
N ALA A 17 1.05 -58.42 6.20
CA ALA A 17 1.16 -57.94 4.82
C ALA A 17 -0.19 -58.06 4.08
N SER A 18 -0.61 -57.01 3.35
CA SER A 18 -1.23 -57.16 2.02
C SER A 18 -1.46 -55.81 1.30
N ARG A 19 -0.60 -55.56 0.30
CA ARG A 19 -0.85 -55.05 -1.07
C ARG A 19 -1.35 -53.60 -1.34
N PRO A 20 -1.05 -53.08 -2.55
CA PRO A 20 -0.81 -51.65 -2.79
C PRO A 20 -1.89 -50.96 -3.63
N GLY A 21 -1.88 -49.63 -3.59
CA GLY A 21 -2.42 -48.77 -4.63
C GLY A 21 -3.81 -48.22 -4.36
N THR A 22 -3.85 -46.97 -3.89
CA THR A 22 -4.91 -46.03 -4.26
C THR A 22 -4.38 -44.61 -4.12
N SER A 23 -4.40 -43.89 -5.25
CA SER A 23 -4.29 -42.45 -5.38
C SER A 23 -5.27 -41.76 -4.43
N TRP A 24 -4.77 -40.89 -3.54
CA TRP A 24 -5.62 -39.98 -2.79
C TRP A 24 -5.98 -38.78 -3.69
N VAL A 25 -7.03 -38.99 -4.47
CA VAL A 25 -7.86 -37.94 -5.07
C VAL A 25 -8.57 -37.24 -3.91
N TRP A 26 -8.41 -35.92 -3.81
CA TRP A 26 -9.17 -35.09 -2.88
C TRP A 26 -10.67 -35.22 -3.18
N PRO A 27 -11.54 -35.49 -2.19
CA PRO A 27 -12.97 -35.43 -2.43
C PRO A 27 -13.40 -33.98 -2.64
N ALA A 28 -13.98 -33.71 -3.80
CA ALA A 28 -14.74 -32.50 -4.05
C ALA A 28 -15.90 -32.44 -3.04
N ALA A 29 -15.89 -31.42 -2.19
CA ALA A 29 -16.98 -31.12 -1.28
C ALA A 29 -18.08 -30.30 -2.00
N PRO A 30 -19.35 -30.46 -1.60
CA PRO A 30 -20.50 -30.23 -2.47
C PRO A 30 -20.85 -28.75 -2.65
N THR A 31 -21.25 -28.43 -3.88
CA THR A 31 -22.00 -27.23 -4.26
C THR A 31 -23.33 -27.18 -3.52
N SER A 32 -23.44 -26.32 -2.51
CA SER A 32 -24.60 -25.45 -2.24
C SER A 32 -24.51 -24.87 -0.83
N THR A 33 -24.09 -23.62 -0.72
CA THR A 33 -24.37 -22.81 0.47
C THR A 33 -25.11 -21.57 0.02
N ARG A 34 -26.41 -21.58 0.31
CA ARG A 34 -27.31 -20.43 0.14
C ARG A 34 -26.71 -19.21 0.81
N ARG A 35 -26.59 -18.12 0.06
CA ARG A 35 -26.36 -16.76 0.57
C ARG A 35 -27.39 -16.47 1.66
N ARG A 36 -26.95 -16.39 2.92
CA ARG A 36 -27.76 -15.84 4.00
C ARG A 36 -27.55 -14.33 4.00
N ILE A 37 -28.37 -13.66 3.19
CA ILE A 37 -28.57 -12.21 3.27
C ILE A 37 -29.34 -11.97 4.56
N TRP A 38 -28.75 -11.21 5.48
CA TRP A 38 -29.41 -10.77 6.70
C TRP A 38 -30.49 -9.74 6.30
N ARG A 39 -31.76 -10.16 6.32
CA ARG A 39 -32.93 -9.26 6.29
C ARG A 39 -33.44 -9.12 7.72
N PRO A 40 -33.65 -7.90 8.25
CA PRO A 40 -34.45 -7.75 9.45
C PRO A 40 -35.92 -7.96 9.07
N ASP A 41 -36.55 -8.95 9.69
CA ASP A 41 -38.00 -9.15 9.62
C ASP A 41 -38.72 -7.97 10.29
N ALA A 42 -39.62 -7.36 9.53
CA ALA A 42 -40.66 -6.51 10.07
C ALA A 42 -41.76 -7.40 10.64
N THR A 43 -41.98 -7.39 11.96
CA THR A 43 -43.28 -7.13 12.59
C THR A 43 -43.27 -7.33 14.12
N THR A 44 -43.93 -6.38 14.78
CA THR A 44 -44.57 -6.42 16.12
C THR A 44 -43.72 -6.54 17.38
N GLY A 45 -43.73 -5.46 18.20
CA GLY A 45 -43.43 -5.55 19.63
C GLY A 45 -42.84 -4.28 20.26
N SER A 46 -43.70 -3.34 20.65
CA SER A 46 -43.55 -2.35 21.75
C SER A 46 -42.13 -1.90 22.18
N ALA A 47 -41.80 -0.64 21.91
CA ALA A 47 -40.64 0.05 22.46
C ALA A 47 -40.86 0.50 23.92
N PRO A 48 -39.91 0.25 24.85
CA PRO A 48 -39.82 0.98 26.10
C PRO A 48 -38.93 2.21 25.92
N THR A 49 -39.48 3.37 26.23
CA THR A 49 -38.75 4.63 26.39
C THR A 49 -37.90 4.58 27.66
N CYS A 50 -36.60 4.80 27.55
CA CYS A 50 -35.78 5.10 28.73
C CYS A 50 -34.91 6.34 28.47
N ALA A 51 -35.15 7.33 29.33
CA ALA A 51 -34.60 8.66 29.28
C ALA A 51 -33.22 8.70 29.95
N TRP A 52 -32.28 9.39 29.32
CA TRP A 52 -31.16 10.01 30.03
C TRP A 52 -31.17 11.51 29.78
N ARG A 53 -31.23 12.24 30.90
CA ARG A 53 -31.37 13.69 31.04
C ARG A 53 -30.06 14.40 30.71
N CYS A 54 -30.14 15.46 29.92
CA CYS A 54 -29.13 16.53 29.91
C CYS A 54 -29.33 17.48 31.11
N PRO A 55 -28.25 18.07 31.65
CA PRO A 55 -28.31 19.04 32.74
C PRO A 55 -28.95 20.38 32.31
N PRO A 56 -29.53 21.16 33.24
CA PRO A 56 -30.25 22.39 32.91
C PRO A 56 -29.28 23.52 32.54
N ALA A 57 -29.53 24.16 31.40
CA ALA A 57 -28.86 25.40 31.02
C ALA A 57 -29.35 26.54 31.93
N ALA A 58 -28.40 27.24 32.56
CA ALA A 58 -28.64 28.43 33.37
C ALA A 58 -29.30 29.54 32.54
N GLY A 59 -30.30 30.18 33.15
CA GLY A 59 -31.16 31.18 32.53
C GLY A 59 -30.42 32.41 32.00
N TRP A 60 -30.73 32.77 30.77
CA TRP A 60 -30.48 34.10 30.20
C TRP A 60 -31.81 34.87 30.16
N PRO A 61 -31.83 36.16 30.53
CA PRO A 61 -33.07 36.92 30.69
C PRO A 61 -33.80 37.10 29.36
N SER A 62 -35.11 36.88 29.41
CA SER A 62 -36.05 37.07 28.31
C SER A 62 -36.01 38.51 27.80
N ARG A 63 -35.41 38.73 26.63
CA ARG A 63 -35.67 39.95 25.86
C ARG A 63 -37.03 39.82 25.19
N SER A 64 -37.92 40.74 25.53
CA SER A 64 -39.20 40.96 24.86
C SER A 64 -39.00 41.05 23.35
N ARG A 65 -39.88 40.36 22.61
CA ARG A 65 -39.98 40.49 21.15
C ARG A 65 -40.28 41.96 20.83
N PRO A 66 -39.47 42.66 20.02
CA PRO A 66 -39.92 43.94 19.49
C PRO A 66 -41.12 43.67 18.57
N THR A 67 -42.21 44.39 18.84
CA THR A 67 -43.40 44.48 18.01
C THR A 67 -42.98 44.81 16.58
N VAL A 68 -43.47 44.02 15.62
CA VAL A 68 -43.35 44.31 14.19
C VAL A 68 -44.15 45.59 13.94
N ALA A 69 -43.45 46.72 13.85
CA ALA A 69 -44.01 47.95 13.34
C ALA A 69 -44.25 47.77 11.84
N THR A 70 -45.51 47.85 11.44
CA THR A 70 -45.94 48.02 10.05
C THR A 70 -45.32 49.31 9.51
N ILE A 71 -44.22 49.20 8.78
CA ILE A 71 -43.70 50.28 7.96
C ILE A 71 -44.67 50.44 6.79
N SER A 72 -45.34 51.58 6.72
CA SER A 72 -46.24 51.91 5.62
C SER A 72 -45.45 51.97 4.31
N ALA A 73 -46.01 51.32 3.30
CA ALA A 73 -45.58 51.42 1.92
C ALA A 73 -45.90 52.82 1.38
N ALA A 74 -45.05 53.80 1.68
CA ALA A 74 -45.06 55.13 1.06
C ALA A 74 -43.63 55.67 1.03
N GLY A 75 -42.79 54.99 0.26
CA GLY A 75 -41.39 55.32 0.07
C GLY A 75 -40.85 54.46 -1.05
N THR A 76 -41.29 54.72 -2.28
CA THR A 76 -40.62 54.22 -3.48
C THR A 76 -39.20 54.81 -3.52
N TRP A 77 -38.26 54.16 -2.84
CA TRP A 77 -36.85 54.23 -3.24
C TRP A 77 -36.75 53.44 -4.55
N ALA A 78 -37.28 54.02 -5.62
CA ALA A 78 -36.81 53.71 -6.94
C ALA A 78 -35.35 54.18 -6.96
N PRO A 79 -34.36 53.31 -7.23
CA PRO A 79 -33.04 53.82 -7.59
C PRO A 79 -33.29 54.70 -8.82
N SER A 80 -33.16 56.01 -8.67
CA SER A 80 -33.24 56.90 -9.81
C SER A 80 -32.00 56.60 -10.64
N TRP A 81 -32.20 55.83 -11.71
CA TRP A 81 -31.26 55.71 -12.81
C TRP A 81 -31.28 57.04 -13.56
N ASP A 82 -30.92 58.11 -12.86
CA ASP A 82 -30.78 59.44 -13.42
C ASP A 82 -29.48 59.43 -14.23
N GLY A 83 -29.62 59.03 -15.49
CA GLY A 83 -28.76 59.44 -16.61
C GLY A 83 -27.29 59.69 -16.31
N ALA A 84 -26.56 58.68 -15.82
CA ALA A 84 -25.16 58.55 -16.21
C ALA A 84 -25.16 58.03 -17.65
N SER A 85 -24.55 58.80 -18.54
CA SER A 85 -24.61 58.67 -20.00
C SER A 85 -24.66 57.21 -20.49
N SER A 86 -25.59 56.91 -21.40
CA SER A 86 -25.75 55.56 -21.98
C SER A 86 -24.44 54.99 -22.55
N MET A 87 -23.51 55.85 -22.94
CA MET A 87 -22.16 55.49 -23.36
C MET A 87 -21.26 55.00 -22.22
N GLU A 88 -21.18 55.68 -21.08
CA GLU A 88 -20.32 55.27 -19.95
C GLU A 88 -20.76 53.91 -19.37
N GLY A 89 -22.06 53.68 -19.25
CA GLY A 89 -22.61 52.38 -18.86
C GLY A 89 -22.25 51.28 -19.87
N LEU A 90 -22.35 51.56 -21.17
CA LEU A 90 -21.94 50.64 -22.23
C LEU A 90 -20.44 50.31 -22.19
N PHE A 91 -19.58 51.28 -21.87
CA PHE A 91 -18.14 51.06 -21.72
C PHE A 91 -17.81 50.23 -20.47
N ILE A 92 -18.46 50.48 -19.33
CA ILE A 92 -18.23 49.73 -18.09
C ILE A 92 -18.71 48.28 -18.24
N TRP A 93 -19.94 48.08 -18.71
CA TRP A 93 -20.49 46.73 -18.92
C TRP A 93 -19.80 45.99 -20.07
N GLY A 94 -19.48 46.69 -21.16
CA GLY A 94 -18.71 46.15 -22.28
C GLY A 94 -17.30 45.74 -21.86
N GLY A 95 -16.59 46.60 -21.11
CA GLY A 95 -15.27 46.29 -20.56
C GLY A 95 -15.29 45.14 -19.55
N THR A 96 -16.30 45.10 -18.67
CA THR A 96 -16.49 44.00 -17.71
C THR A 96 -16.77 42.69 -18.44
N LEU A 97 -17.66 42.68 -19.43
CA LEU A 97 -17.95 41.51 -20.25
C LEU A 97 -16.71 41.04 -21.00
N LEU A 98 -15.93 41.96 -21.58
CA LEU A 98 -14.72 41.64 -22.32
C LEU A 98 -13.65 41.05 -21.38
N LEU A 99 -13.50 41.58 -20.17
CA LEU A 99 -12.63 41.03 -19.13
C LEU A 99 -13.08 39.63 -18.68
N VAL A 100 -14.37 39.44 -18.43
CA VAL A 100 -14.96 38.14 -18.07
C VAL A 100 -14.73 37.13 -19.19
N LEU A 101 -15.03 37.49 -20.44
CA LEU A 101 -14.80 36.62 -21.60
C LEU A 101 -13.31 36.32 -21.80
N ALA A 102 -12.43 37.30 -21.61
CA ALA A 102 -10.98 37.11 -21.71
C ALA A 102 -10.43 36.11 -20.69
N ILE A 103 -11.10 35.92 -19.55
CA ILE A 103 -10.72 34.92 -18.54
C ILE A 103 -11.46 33.59 -18.77
N VAL A 104 -12.78 33.65 -18.94
CA VAL A 104 -13.66 32.48 -19.01
C VAL A 104 -13.47 31.69 -20.29
N VAL A 105 -13.33 32.35 -21.45
CA VAL A 105 -13.22 31.66 -22.74
C VAL A 105 -11.91 30.84 -22.82
N PRO A 106 -10.72 31.39 -22.55
CA PRO A 106 -9.48 30.60 -22.56
C PRO A 106 -9.51 29.47 -21.52
N TYR A 107 -10.07 29.73 -20.33
CA TYR A 107 -10.24 28.71 -19.30
C TYR A 107 -11.15 27.57 -19.79
N ALA A 108 -12.31 27.88 -20.38
CA ALA A 108 -13.25 26.88 -20.89
C ALA A 108 -12.67 26.07 -22.06
N LEU A 109 -11.93 26.71 -22.96
CA LEU A 109 -11.23 26.03 -24.05
C LEU A 109 -10.12 25.10 -23.53
N ALA A 110 -9.30 25.58 -22.58
CA ALA A 110 -8.27 24.78 -21.94
C ALA A 110 -8.88 23.61 -21.14
N PHE A 111 -9.98 23.83 -20.43
CA PHE A 111 -10.71 22.80 -19.70
C PHE A 111 -11.26 21.73 -20.65
N ARG A 112 -11.93 22.13 -21.74
CA ARG A 112 -12.43 21.19 -22.76
C ARG A 112 -11.31 20.39 -23.43
N LYS A 113 -10.17 21.02 -23.68
CA LYS A 113 -8.98 20.32 -24.21
C LYS A 113 -8.48 19.28 -23.21
N ARG A 114 -8.29 19.66 -21.94
CA ARG A 114 -7.87 18.75 -20.87
C ARG A 114 -8.85 17.60 -20.67
N GLU A 115 -10.16 17.85 -20.67
CA GLU A 115 -11.17 16.79 -20.57
C GLU A 115 -11.08 15.80 -21.73
N ARG A 116 -10.93 16.27 -22.97
CA ARG A 116 -10.77 15.40 -24.14
C ARG A 116 -9.51 14.55 -24.03
N GLU A 117 -8.40 15.14 -23.61
CA GLU A 117 -7.14 14.43 -23.39
C GLU A 117 -7.29 13.37 -22.28
N MET A 118 -7.85 13.73 -21.13
CA MET A 118 -8.09 12.79 -20.02
C MET A 118 -9.06 11.68 -20.41
N ALA A 119 -10.10 11.99 -21.20
CA ALA A 119 -11.07 11.00 -21.66
C ALA A 119 -10.41 9.99 -22.61
N ALA A 120 -9.59 10.47 -23.54
CA ALA A 120 -8.79 9.62 -24.42
C ALA A 120 -7.82 8.73 -23.62
N ARG A 121 -7.13 9.30 -22.63
CA ARG A 121 -6.23 8.55 -21.72
C ARG A 121 -6.98 7.49 -20.93
N ARG A 122 -8.17 7.81 -20.41
CA ARG A 122 -9.00 6.83 -19.69
C ARG A 122 -9.47 5.72 -20.62
N ALA A 123 -9.91 6.06 -21.84
CA ALA A 123 -10.33 5.06 -22.82
C ALA A 123 -9.17 4.12 -23.18
N GLU A 124 -7.96 4.65 -23.40
CA GLU A 124 -6.74 3.86 -23.61
C GLU A 124 -6.44 2.95 -22.41
N ALA A 125 -6.52 3.47 -21.19
CA ALA A 125 -6.29 2.69 -19.97
C ALA A 125 -7.33 1.57 -19.78
N VAL A 126 -8.61 1.84 -20.04
CA VAL A 126 -9.70 0.86 -19.98
C VAL A 126 -9.48 -0.25 -21.01
N ALA A 127 -9.15 0.09 -22.26
CA ALA A 127 -8.87 -0.89 -23.31
C ALA A 127 -7.72 -1.84 -22.94
N LEU A 128 -6.75 -1.35 -22.17
CA LEU A 128 -5.58 -2.12 -21.72
C LEU A 128 -5.77 -2.80 -20.35
N GLY A 129 -6.92 -2.62 -19.71
CA GLY A 129 -7.22 -3.08 -18.34
C GLY A 129 -6.34 -2.44 -17.26
N ALA A 130 -5.85 -1.22 -17.52
CA ALA A 130 -5.00 -0.44 -16.62
C ALA A 130 -5.78 0.57 -15.76
N ASP A 131 -7.06 0.78 -16.07
CA ASP A 131 -8.01 1.57 -15.29
C ASP A 131 -8.31 0.93 -13.93
N ARG A 132 -8.22 -0.40 -13.85
CA ARG A 132 -8.40 -1.18 -12.62
C ARG A 132 -7.12 -1.28 -11.83
N ALA A 133 -7.23 -1.15 -10.51
CA ALA A 133 -6.11 -1.35 -9.62
C ALA A 133 -5.95 -2.82 -9.21
N ILE A 134 -4.71 -3.30 -9.27
CA ILE A 134 -4.32 -4.67 -8.83
C ILE A 134 -3.92 -4.68 -7.33
N ALA A 135 -3.64 -3.50 -6.76
CA ALA A 135 -3.20 -3.31 -5.37
C ALA A 135 -3.87 -2.04 -4.82
N GLN A 136 -3.17 -1.21 -4.03
CA GLN A 136 -3.71 0.06 -3.55
C GLN A 136 -4.10 1.02 -4.69
N HIS A 137 -5.22 1.71 -4.50
CA HIS A 137 -5.67 2.79 -5.38
C HIS A 137 -6.55 3.81 -4.66
N PRO A 138 -6.68 5.02 -5.21
CA PRO A 138 -7.65 5.98 -4.73
C PRO A 138 -9.07 5.49 -5.03
N GLN A 139 -9.93 5.50 -4.03
CA GLN A 139 -11.37 5.34 -4.13
C GLN A 139 -11.97 6.74 -3.96
N VAL A 140 -12.73 7.20 -4.97
CA VAL A 140 -13.38 8.50 -4.96
C VAL A 140 -14.85 8.31 -4.57
N ASP A 141 -15.31 9.10 -3.61
CA ASP A 141 -16.72 9.21 -3.25
C ASP A 141 -17.37 10.27 -4.15
N ASP A 142 -18.15 9.81 -5.13
CA ASP A 142 -18.81 10.65 -6.12
C ASP A 142 -19.81 11.64 -5.48
N LEU A 143 -20.36 11.33 -4.30
CA LEU A 143 -21.31 12.22 -3.60
C LEU A 143 -20.59 13.35 -2.85
N ARG A 144 -19.34 13.13 -2.45
CA ARG A 144 -18.52 14.15 -1.77
C ARG A 144 -17.64 14.93 -2.73
N CYS A 145 -17.35 14.39 -3.92
CA CYS A 145 -16.40 14.99 -4.85
C CYS A 145 -16.90 16.35 -5.38
N ILE A 146 -16.15 17.42 -5.09
CA ILE A 146 -16.44 18.78 -5.61
C ILE A 146 -15.66 19.13 -6.88
N GLY A 147 -14.92 18.19 -7.47
CA GLY A 147 -14.24 18.43 -8.76
C GLY A 147 -13.04 19.38 -8.74
N CYS A 148 -12.54 19.79 -7.57
CA CYS A 148 -11.49 20.83 -7.46
C CYS A 148 -10.12 20.43 -8.05
N GLY A 149 -9.86 19.13 -8.29
CA GLY A 149 -8.61 18.66 -8.89
C GLY A 149 -7.38 18.65 -7.97
N ALA A 150 -7.52 19.01 -6.69
CA ALA A 150 -6.40 19.01 -5.74
C ALA A 150 -5.72 17.63 -5.63
N CYS A 151 -6.51 16.56 -5.66
CA CYS A 151 -6.01 15.19 -5.64
C CYS A 151 -5.20 14.80 -6.89
N VAL A 152 -5.57 15.35 -8.07
CA VAL A 152 -4.87 15.13 -9.34
C VAL A 152 -3.52 15.84 -9.32
N ALA A 153 -3.51 17.10 -8.87
CA ALA A 153 -2.30 17.90 -8.76
C ALA A 153 -1.32 17.35 -7.71
N ALA A 154 -1.83 16.79 -6.61
CA ALA A 154 -1.03 16.24 -5.53
C ALA A 154 -0.36 14.90 -5.85
N CYS A 155 -0.67 14.25 -6.99
CA CYS A 155 -0.12 12.94 -7.33
C CYS A 155 1.23 13.05 -8.04
N PRO A 156 2.36 12.65 -7.41
CA PRO A 156 3.69 12.71 -8.03
C PRO A 156 3.86 11.73 -9.19
N GLU A 157 3.16 10.58 -9.15
CA GLU A 157 3.29 9.48 -10.13
C GLU A 157 2.79 9.85 -11.52
N GLY A 158 1.87 10.83 -11.60
CA GLY A 158 1.21 11.26 -12.84
C GLY A 158 0.19 10.26 -13.37
N GLU A 159 -0.89 10.77 -13.97
CA GLU A 159 -1.92 9.99 -14.68
C GLU A 159 -2.63 8.90 -13.86
N VAL A 160 -2.51 8.88 -12.52
CA VAL A 160 -3.29 7.98 -11.66
C VAL A 160 -4.74 8.46 -11.59
N LEU A 161 -4.92 9.75 -11.33
CA LEU A 161 -6.21 10.44 -11.25
C LEU A 161 -6.29 11.50 -12.36
N GLY A 162 -7.51 11.79 -12.80
CA GLY A 162 -7.84 12.89 -13.71
C GLY A 162 -9.19 13.48 -13.37
N LEU A 163 -9.55 14.59 -14.01
CA LEU A 163 -10.89 15.18 -13.91
C LEU A 163 -11.68 14.84 -15.17
N LEU A 164 -12.85 14.21 -15.02
CA LEU A 164 -13.81 13.96 -16.10
C LEU A 164 -15.22 14.28 -15.61
N GLY A 165 -15.97 15.07 -16.37
CA GLY A 165 -17.35 15.42 -16.02
C GLY A 165 -17.41 16.21 -14.70
N GLY A 166 -16.37 16.98 -14.39
CA GLY A 166 -16.27 17.71 -13.13
C GLY A 166 -15.99 16.84 -11.89
N MET A 167 -15.66 15.55 -12.05
CA MET A 167 -15.34 14.66 -10.93
C MET A 167 -13.94 14.08 -11.07
N ALA A 168 -13.31 13.78 -9.93
CA ALA A 168 -12.06 13.04 -9.90
C ALA A 168 -12.32 11.58 -10.26
N VAL A 169 -11.56 11.05 -11.20
CA VAL A 169 -11.71 9.67 -11.69
C VAL A 169 -10.35 9.00 -11.81
N ILE A 170 -10.32 7.68 -11.63
CA ILE A 170 -9.12 6.89 -11.89
C ILE A 170 -8.90 6.83 -13.40
N ILE A 171 -7.71 7.24 -13.82
CA ILE A 171 -7.26 7.14 -15.22
C ILE A 171 -6.42 5.88 -15.37
N ASN A 172 -5.36 5.73 -14.58
CA ASN A 172 -4.49 4.55 -14.60
C ASN A 172 -4.18 4.07 -13.17
N GLY A 173 -4.95 3.11 -12.68
CA GLY A 173 -4.79 2.53 -11.35
C GLY A 173 -3.44 1.82 -11.16
N LEU A 174 -2.84 1.30 -12.23
CA LEU A 174 -1.54 0.60 -12.16
C LEU A 174 -0.36 1.52 -11.87
N LYS A 175 -0.53 2.84 -12.06
CA LYS A 175 0.44 3.86 -11.66
C LYS A 175 0.29 4.27 -10.19
N CYS A 176 -0.72 3.84 -9.45
CA CYS A 176 -0.79 4.14 -8.02
C CYS A 176 0.29 3.37 -7.23
N VAL A 177 0.90 4.04 -6.25
CA VAL A 177 1.80 3.40 -5.25
C VAL A 177 1.21 3.45 -3.84
N GLY A 178 0.12 4.19 -3.63
CA GLY A 178 -0.59 4.24 -2.35
C GLY A 178 0.03 5.18 -1.30
N HIS A 179 0.68 6.26 -1.72
CA HIS A 179 1.29 7.26 -0.83
C HIS A 179 0.28 8.18 -0.09
N GLY A 180 -1.03 8.07 -0.33
CA GLY A 180 -2.06 8.81 0.42
C GLY A 180 -2.20 10.31 0.13
N LEU A 181 -1.25 10.97 -0.54
CA LEU A 181 -1.30 12.42 -0.84
C LEU A 181 -2.62 12.90 -1.46
N CYS A 182 -3.27 12.10 -2.31
CA CYS A 182 -4.56 12.45 -2.91
C CYS A 182 -5.68 12.56 -1.87
N ALA A 183 -5.66 11.73 -0.83
CA ALA A 183 -6.62 11.78 0.27
C ALA A 183 -6.34 13.00 1.18
N VAL A 184 -5.07 13.24 1.51
CA VAL A 184 -4.64 14.39 2.33
C VAL A 184 -4.95 15.73 1.65
N ALA A 185 -4.77 15.81 0.33
CA ALA A 185 -5.05 17.02 -0.44
C ALA A 185 -6.54 17.26 -0.68
N CYS A 186 -7.43 16.32 -0.35
CA CYS A 186 -8.85 16.46 -0.61
C CYS A 186 -9.52 17.34 0.46
N PRO A 187 -10.03 18.54 0.11
CA PRO A 187 -10.61 19.46 1.09
C PRO A 187 -11.95 18.97 1.68
N VAL A 188 -12.57 17.97 1.07
CA VAL A 188 -13.90 17.44 1.40
C VAL A 188 -13.85 15.97 1.83
N GLU A 189 -12.65 15.42 2.04
CA GLU A 189 -12.45 14.02 2.45
C GLU A 189 -13.20 13.01 1.55
N GLY A 190 -13.36 13.35 0.27
CA GLY A 190 -14.04 12.54 -0.74
C GLY A 190 -13.13 11.50 -1.41
N ILE A 191 -11.91 11.32 -0.92
CA ILE A 191 -10.95 10.34 -1.47
C ILE A 191 -10.29 9.57 -0.34
N GLN A 192 -10.22 8.26 -0.49
CA GLN A 192 -9.48 7.37 0.38
C GLN A 192 -8.55 6.48 -0.44
N VAL A 193 -7.41 6.06 0.10
CA VAL A 193 -6.55 5.07 -0.55
C VAL A 193 -6.91 3.70 0.01
N GLY A 194 -7.74 2.98 -0.73
CA GLY A 194 -8.15 1.62 -0.40
C GLY A 194 -7.32 0.57 -1.13
N LEU A 195 -7.49 -0.68 -0.72
CA LEU A 195 -7.07 -1.83 -1.52
C LEU A 195 -8.01 -2.00 -2.73
N GLY A 196 -7.44 -2.42 -3.86
CA GLY A 196 -8.20 -2.86 -5.03
C GLY A 196 -8.91 -4.19 -4.77
N ASP A 197 -9.50 -4.76 -5.82
CA ASP A 197 -10.15 -6.06 -5.73
C ASP A 197 -9.13 -7.16 -5.39
N LEU A 198 -9.14 -7.58 -4.13
CA LEU A 198 -8.35 -8.70 -3.63
C LEU A 198 -9.00 -10.06 -3.89
N GLY A 199 -10.27 -10.10 -4.32
CA GLY A 199 -11.00 -11.35 -4.52
C GLY A 199 -10.38 -12.27 -5.58
N ALA A 200 -9.64 -11.69 -6.53
CA ALA A 200 -8.89 -12.43 -7.54
C ALA A 200 -7.46 -12.82 -7.12
N ARG A 201 -7.04 -12.51 -5.88
CA ARG A 201 -5.67 -12.70 -5.40
C ARG A 201 -5.61 -13.76 -4.30
N ASP A 202 -5.02 -14.89 -4.64
CA ASP A 202 -4.76 -16.04 -3.76
C ASP A 202 -3.46 -15.89 -2.95
N ASP A 203 -2.67 -14.86 -3.24
CA ASP A 203 -1.33 -14.62 -2.70
C ASP A 203 -1.28 -13.57 -1.58
N ILE A 204 -2.42 -13.02 -1.14
CA ILE A 204 -2.54 -12.15 0.05
C ILE A 204 -3.38 -12.87 1.11
N PRO A 205 -2.87 -13.06 2.32
CA PRO A 205 -3.68 -13.58 3.43
C PRO A 205 -4.87 -12.67 3.73
N GLN A 206 -6.04 -13.25 3.99
CA GLN A 206 -7.16 -12.49 4.53
C GLN A 206 -6.82 -12.02 5.94
N HIS A 207 -7.08 -10.75 6.22
CA HIS A 207 -6.88 -10.16 7.53
C HIS A 207 -7.93 -9.08 7.82
N ASP A 208 -8.12 -8.77 9.10
CA ASP A 208 -9.00 -7.70 9.57
C ASP A 208 -8.29 -6.33 9.60
N GLU A 209 -8.96 -5.33 10.17
CA GLU A 209 -8.45 -3.96 10.36
C GLU A 209 -7.30 -3.87 11.38
N HIS A 210 -7.10 -4.89 12.21
CA HIS A 210 -5.99 -5.01 13.16
C HIS A 210 -4.82 -5.80 12.57
N LEU A 211 -4.95 -6.22 11.31
CA LEU A 211 -3.99 -7.04 10.58
C LEU A 211 -3.90 -8.48 11.09
N GLU A 212 -4.89 -8.93 11.87
CA GLU A 212 -5.02 -10.31 12.32
C GLU A 212 -5.61 -11.15 11.19
N THR A 213 -5.01 -12.31 10.95
CA THR A 213 -5.46 -13.24 9.92
C THR A 213 -6.67 -14.05 10.38
N ASN A 214 -7.17 -14.94 9.51
CA ASN A 214 -8.14 -15.95 9.91
C ASN A 214 -7.60 -17.01 10.90
N LEU A 215 -6.30 -17.00 11.20
CA LEU A 215 -5.68 -17.77 12.27
C LEU A 215 -5.52 -16.88 13.51
N PRO A 216 -6.27 -17.13 14.60
CA PRO A 216 -6.22 -16.30 15.79
C PRO A 216 -4.81 -16.17 16.37
N GLY A 217 -4.38 -14.94 16.62
CA GLY A 217 -3.06 -14.61 17.13
C GLY A 217 -1.94 -14.60 16.08
N VAL A 218 -2.26 -14.78 14.80
CA VAL A 218 -1.32 -14.62 13.68
C VAL A 218 -1.66 -13.33 12.93
N TYR A 219 -0.68 -12.43 12.83
CA TYR A 219 -0.80 -11.13 12.18
C TYR A 219 0.06 -11.06 10.93
N VAL A 220 -0.26 -10.14 10.02
CA VAL A 220 0.51 -9.87 8.80
C VAL A 220 0.86 -8.39 8.69
N ALA A 221 2.05 -8.04 8.19
CA ALA A 221 2.42 -6.64 7.97
C ALA A 221 3.35 -6.44 6.77
N GLY A 222 3.36 -5.21 6.26
CA GLY A 222 4.17 -4.80 5.12
C GLY A 222 3.62 -5.33 3.80
N GLU A 223 4.51 -5.70 2.88
CA GLU A 223 4.11 -6.08 1.52
C GLU A 223 3.18 -7.31 1.48
N LEU A 224 3.22 -8.16 2.53
CA LEU A 224 2.37 -9.34 2.65
C LEU A 224 0.89 -8.99 2.84
N SER A 225 0.57 -7.85 3.47
CA SER A 225 -0.81 -7.35 3.62
C SER A 225 -1.36 -6.67 2.36
N GLY A 226 -0.58 -6.68 1.26
CA GLY A 226 -0.92 -5.99 0.02
C GLY A 226 -0.42 -4.55 -0.07
N TYR A 227 0.32 -4.06 0.96
CA TYR A 227 0.83 -2.69 0.98
C TYR A 227 2.34 -2.59 0.68
N ALA A 228 2.69 -2.21 -0.56
CA ALA A 228 4.06 -2.22 -1.06
C ALA A 228 4.84 -0.89 -0.89
N LEU A 229 4.80 -0.28 0.31
CA LEU A 229 5.59 0.91 0.65
C LEU A 229 6.28 0.77 2.00
N ILE A 230 7.50 1.29 2.14
CA ILE A 230 8.25 1.27 3.41
C ILE A 230 7.45 1.97 4.52
N ARG A 231 6.84 3.12 4.23
CA ARG A 231 5.98 3.84 5.18
C ARG A 231 4.84 2.97 5.68
N ASN A 232 4.11 2.33 4.77
CA ASN A 232 2.98 1.49 5.15
C ASN A 232 3.45 0.26 5.93
N ALA A 233 4.59 -0.32 5.56
CA ALA A 233 5.21 -1.42 6.29
C ALA A 233 5.54 -1.04 7.74
N VAL A 234 6.19 0.12 7.95
CA VAL A 234 6.48 0.64 9.30
C VAL A 234 5.20 0.89 10.09
N VAL A 235 4.23 1.61 9.52
CA VAL A 235 2.96 1.93 10.19
C VAL A 235 2.20 0.66 10.58
N GLN A 236 2.11 -0.32 9.68
CA GLN A 236 1.43 -1.59 9.94
C GLN A 236 2.13 -2.42 11.01
N GLY A 237 3.46 -2.48 10.99
CA GLY A 237 4.23 -3.18 12.02
C GLY A 237 3.94 -2.60 13.41
N VAL A 238 3.88 -1.27 13.53
CA VAL A 238 3.53 -0.59 14.78
C VAL A 238 2.07 -0.83 15.17
N GLN A 239 1.14 -0.73 14.21
CA GLN A 239 -0.29 -0.93 14.45
C GLN A 239 -0.60 -2.34 14.98
N ALA A 240 -0.06 -3.37 14.34
CA ALA A 240 -0.24 -4.76 14.77
C ALA A 240 0.25 -4.94 16.22
N VAL A 241 1.43 -4.41 16.55
CA VAL A 241 2.00 -4.56 17.90
C VAL A 241 1.22 -3.77 18.95
N ARG A 242 0.74 -2.57 18.63
CA ARG A 242 -0.12 -1.81 19.57
C ARG A 242 -1.41 -2.56 19.89
N HIS A 243 -2.02 -3.19 18.88
CA HIS A 243 -3.19 -4.03 19.08
C HIS A 243 -2.85 -5.25 19.95
N ILE A 244 -1.76 -5.96 19.65
CA ILE A 244 -1.28 -7.11 20.45
C ILE A 244 -1.01 -6.70 21.90
N ALA A 245 -0.35 -5.56 22.13
CA ALA A 245 0.00 -5.07 23.45
C ALA A 245 -1.21 -4.68 24.31
N ALA A 246 -2.35 -4.36 23.68
CA ALA A 246 -3.61 -4.08 24.36
C ALA A 246 -4.36 -5.36 24.80
N GLN A 247 -3.97 -6.53 24.29
CA GLN A 247 -4.56 -7.81 24.68
C GLN A 247 -3.93 -8.36 25.97
N PRO A 248 -4.64 -9.23 26.71
CA PRO A 248 -4.08 -9.93 27.88
C PRO A 248 -2.84 -10.74 27.52
N ARG A 249 -1.80 -10.62 28.34
CA ARG A 249 -0.58 -11.41 28.21
C ARG A 249 -0.78 -12.78 28.86
N ALA A 250 -0.36 -13.85 28.19
CA ALA A 250 -0.34 -15.16 28.81
C ALA A 250 0.79 -15.23 29.86
N ALA A 251 0.53 -15.92 30.96
CA ALA A 251 1.55 -16.22 31.96
C ALA A 251 2.46 -17.37 31.48
N GLY A 252 3.76 -17.30 31.76
CA GLY A 252 4.74 -18.35 31.45
C GLY A 252 5.93 -17.83 30.64
N ASP A 253 6.87 -18.70 30.31
CA ASP A 253 8.19 -18.34 29.75
C ASP A 253 8.23 -18.13 28.22
N ARG A 254 7.08 -18.25 27.55
CA ARG A 254 6.97 -18.08 26.10
C ARG A 254 7.17 -16.63 25.68
N LEU A 255 7.51 -16.43 24.41
CA LEU A 255 7.51 -15.09 23.83
C LEU A 255 6.08 -14.57 23.77
N ASP A 256 5.89 -13.30 24.12
CA ASP A 256 4.60 -12.62 23.92
C ASP A 256 4.36 -12.43 22.41
N LEU A 257 5.42 -12.21 21.64
CA LEU A 257 5.37 -12.01 20.20
C LEU A 257 6.61 -12.54 19.47
N LEU A 258 6.44 -13.43 18.50
CA LEU A 258 7.49 -13.73 17.52
C LEU A 258 7.25 -12.95 16.23
N ILE A 259 8.28 -12.25 15.73
CA ILE A 259 8.22 -11.48 14.49
C ILE A 259 9.04 -12.21 13.44
N VAL A 260 8.43 -12.56 12.30
CA VAL A 260 9.12 -13.24 11.20
C VAL A 260 9.45 -12.24 10.10
N GLY A 261 10.74 -11.97 9.91
CA GLY A 261 11.29 -11.03 8.94
C GLY A 261 11.82 -9.74 9.58
N ALA A 262 13.08 -9.40 9.30
CA ALA A 262 13.75 -8.17 9.75
C ALA A 262 13.77 -7.09 8.66
N GLY A 263 12.66 -6.94 7.93
CA GLY A 263 12.40 -5.79 7.05
C GLY A 263 11.85 -4.57 7.82
N PRO A 264 11.50 -3.47 7.13
CA PRO A 264 10.96 -2.28 7.78
C PRO A 264 9.74 -2.52 8.68
N ALA A 265 8.81 -3.39 8.27
CA ALA A 265 7.66 -3.77 9.10
C ALA A 265 8.09 -4.49 10.37
N GLY A 266 8.95 -5.50 10.26
CA GLY A 266 9.37 -6.31 11.41
C GLY A 266 10.28 -5.55 12.38
N LEU A 267 11.16 -4.68 11.88
CA LEU A 267 12.02 -3.84 12.72
C LEU A 267 11.20 -2.76 13.44
N ALA A 268 10.22 -2.14 12.77
CA ALA A 268 9.29 -1.21 13.41
C ALA A 268 8.42 -1.92 14.47
N ALA A 269 7.94 -3.12 14.16
CA ALA A 269 7.22 -3.96 15.12
C ALA A 269 8.09 -4.31 16.33
N ALA A 270 9.36 -4.65 16.14
CA ALA A 270 10.29 -4.96 17.23
C ALA A 270 10.52 -3.75 18.16
N LEU A 271 10.62 -2.54 17.60
CA LEU A 271 10.71 -1.31 18.38
C LEU A 271 9.43 -1.04 19.16
N ALA A 272 8.27 -1.16 18.53
CA ALA A 272 6.98 -1.02 19.20
C ALA A 272 6.78 -2.08 20.30
N ALA A 273 7.26 -3.31 20.08
CA ALA A 273 7.18 -4.39 21.05
C ALA A 273 8.07 -4.09 22.27
N LYS A 274 9.26 -3.54 22.02
CA LYS A 274 10.16 -3.07 23.08
C LYS A 274 9.56 -1.90 23.86
N GLU A 275 8.98 -0.91 23.18
CA GLU A 275 8.28 0.23 23.79
C GLU A 275 7.13 -0.23 24.70
N ALA A 276 6.38 -1.25 24.26
CA ALA A 276 5.31 -1.88 25.03
C ALA A 276 5.78 -2.87 26.11
N GLY A 277 7.08 -3.13 26.24
CA GLY A 277 7.64 -4.09 27.19
C GLY A 277 7.19 -5.54 26.93
N LEU A 278 7.03 -5.93 25.66
CA LEU A 278 6.74 -7.30 25.25
C LEU A 278 8.04 -8.12 25.15
N ARG A 279 7.98 -9.40 25.53
CA ARG A 279 9.04 -10.37 25.27
C ARG A 279 8.94 -10.81 23.81
N SER A 280 9.66 -10.12 22.95
CA SER A 280 9.65 -10.38 21.51
C SER A 280 10.99 -10.87 20.98
N LEU A 281 10.95 -11.62 19.87
CA LEU A 281 12.14 -11.98 19.09
C LEU A 281 11.82 -11.84 17.60
N VAL A 282 12.76 -11.24 16.86
CA VAL A 282 12.70 -11.20 15.39
C VAL A 282 13.51 -12.35 14.82
N VAL A 283 12.94 -13.12 13.89
CA VAL A 283 13.63 -14.21 13.18
C VAL A 283 13.76 -13.83 11.71
N GLU A 284 14.98 -13.86 11.17
CA GLU A 284 15.29 -13.45 9.80
C GLU A 284 16.22 -14.46 9.13
N ARG A 285 15.96 -14.75 7.84
CA ARG A 285 16.72 -15.72 7.03
C ARG A 285 18.04 -15.17 6.48
N GLU A 286 18.07 -13.89 6.12
CA GLU A 286 19.21 -13.19 5.54
C GLU A 286 19.77 -12.21 6.58
N ALA A 287 20.14 -10.98 6.19
CA ALA A 287 20.51 -9.91 7.11
C ALA A 287 19.35 -8.92 7.30
N ALA A 288 19.42 -8.10 8.35
CA ALA A 288 18.43 -7.06 8.60
C ALA A 288 18.35 -6.02 7.47
N GLY A 289 17.15 -5.53 7.20
CA GLY A 289 16.84 -4.59 6.12
C GLY A 289 15.81 -5.13 5.11
N GLY A 290 15.60 -6.45 5.07
CA GLY A 290 14.59 -7.11 4.25
C GLY A 290 14.66 -6.70 2.78
N THR A 291 13.54 -6.26 2.21
CA THR A 291 13.44 -5.81 0.80
C THR A 291 14.47 -4.74 0.43
N ILE A 292 14.87 -3.86 1.37
CA ILE A 292 15.85 -2.79 1.11
C ILE A 292 17.22 -3.39 0.78
N LEU A 293 17.61 -4.46 1.47
CA LEU A 293 18.88 -5.16 1.24
C LEU A 293 19.02 -5.66 -0.20
N GLN A 294 17.90 -5.98 -0.84
CA GLN A 294 17.85 -6.53 -2.20
C GLN A 294 17.74 -5.46 -3.29
N TYR A 295 17.70 -4.16 -2.94
CA TYR A 295 17.75 -3.10 -3.95
C TYR A 295 19.12 -3.04 -4.65
N PRO A 296 19.19 -2.55 -5.89
CA PRO A 296 20.46 -2.21 -6.52
C PRO A 296 21.29 -1.24 -5.65
N ARG A 297 22.62 -1.30 -5.75
CA ARG A 297 23.52 -0.34 -5.08
C ARG A 297 23.19 1.09 -5.48
N LYS A 298 23.28 2.02 -4.52
CA LYS A 298 22.96 3.44 -4.70
C LYS A 298 21.53 3.72 -5.20
N LYS A 299 20.62 2.73 -5.12
CA LYS A 299 19.21 2.97 -5.44
C LYS A 299 18.67 4.04 -4.50
N LEU A 300 18.09 5.09 -5.08
CA LEU A 300 17.31 6.08 -4.35
C LEU A 300 15.96 5.46 -3.98
N VAL A 301 15.65 5.56 -2.69
CA VAL A 301 14.42 5.12 -2.07
C VAL A 301 13.69 6.35 -1.62
N LEU A 302 12.54 6.59 -2.26
CA LEU A 302 11.68 7.70 -1.93
C LEU A 302 10.81 7.29 -0.75
N THR A 303 10.83 8.12 0.29
CA THR A 303 9.92 7.94 1.41
C THR A 303 9.43 9.30 1.85
N GLN A 304 8.13 9.38 2.11
CA GLN A 304 7.61 10.46 2.93
C GLN A 304 8.16 10.35 4.34
N PRO A 305 8.03 11.41 5.15
CA PRO A 305 8.38 11.33 6.54
C PRO A 305 7.66 10.17 7.23
N VAL A 306 8.45 9.32 7.90
CA VAL A 306 7.95 8.11 8.56
C VAL A 306 8.36 8.13 10.02
N PRO A 307 7.40 8.15 10.96
CA PRO A 307 7.72 8.03 12.37
C PRO A 307 8.20 6.61 12.68
N ILE A 308 9.42 6.50 13.22
CA ILE A 308 9.97 5.25 13.73
C ILE A 308 9.90 5.29 15.26
N PRO A 309 9.25 4.29 15.91
CA PRO A 309 9.15 4.26 17.38
C PRO A 309 10.54 4.30 18.03
N LEU A 310 10.65 4.99 19.17
CA LEU A 310 11.88 5.21 19.96
C LEU A 310 13.03 5.96 19.26
N TYR A 311 13.05 6.05 17.92
CA TYR A 311 14.14 6.66 17.15
C TYR A 311 13.85 8.11 16.72
N GLY A 312 12.63 8.39 16.25
CA GLY A 312 12.27 9.67 15.62
C GLY A 312 11.75 9.46 14.19
N ALA A 313 11.52 10.55 13.46
CA ALA A 313 11.07 10.46 12.07
C ALA A 313 12.25 10.39 11.09
N LEU A 314 12.12 9.57 10.05
CA LEU A 314 12.87 9.79 8.82
C LEU A 314 12.31 11.06 8.20
N ASP A 315 13.09 12.11 8.05
CA ASP A 315 12.64 13.47 7.71
C ASP A 315 13.02 13.91 6.29
N ARG A 316 13.90 13.16 5.61
CA ARG A 316 14.28 13.42 4.22
C ARG A 316 13.32 12.74 3.25
N GLU A 317 13.12 13.36 2.09
CA GLU A 317 12.28 12.80 1.03
C GLU A 317 12.97 11.67 0.25
N GLU A 318 14.31 11.69 0.22
CA GLU A 318 15.13 10.74 -0.50
C GLU A 318 16.27 10.21 0.36
N TYR A 319 16.41 8.88 0.39
CA TYR A 319 17.54 8.18 0.96
C TYR A 319 18.10 7.18 -0.05
N THR A 320 19.40 6.98 -0.05
CA THR A 320 20.01 5.83 -0.72
C THR A 320 19.72 4.54 0.07
N LYS A 321 19.76 3.41 -0.62
CA LYS A 321 19.73 2.07 0.00
C LYS A 321 20.70 1.98 1.17
N GLU A 322 21.95 2.41 0.97
CA GLU A 322 23.02 2.28 1.95
C GLU A 322 22.77 3.13 3.20
N GLU A 323 22.27 4.36 3.03
CA GLU A 323 21.85 5.23 4.15
C GLU A 323 20.73 4.59 4.97
N LEU A 324 19.67 4.07 4.32
CA LEU A 324 18.57 3.40 5.04
C LEU A 324 19.05 2.18 5.81
N LEU A 325 19.94 1.37 5.22
CA LEU A 325 20.51 0.21 5.90
C LEU A 325 21.44 0.61 7.05
N ALA A 326 22.13 1.75 6.95
CA ALA A 326 22.92 2.28 8.05
C ALA A 326 22.03 2.71 9.22
N ILE A 327 20.93 3.42 8.95
CA ILE A 327 19.93 3.81 9.97
C ILE A 327 19.34 2.58 10.66
N TRP A 328 18.93 1.55 9.91
CA TRP A 328 18.42 0.32 10.53
C TRP A 328 19.46 -0.40 11.40
N ARG A 329 20.73 -0.41 10.98
CA ARG A 329 21.83 -0.97 11.80
C ARG A 329 22.05 -0.17 13.08
N GLU A 330 22.01 1.16 13.01
CA GLU A 330 22.08 2.04 14.17
C GLU A 330 20.94 1.75 15.15
N ILE A 331 19.70 1.68 14.65
CA ILE A 331 18.50 1.37 15.45
C ILE A 331 18.65 0.03 16.17
N ILE A 332 19.05 -1.02 15.45
CA ILE A 332 19.21 -2.36 16.02
C ILE A 332 20.23 -2.34 17.16
N ALA A 333 21.37 -1.66 16.96
CA ALA A 333 22.42 -1.55 17.96
C ALA A 333 21.99 -0.68 19.15
N ARG A 334 21.47 0.52 18.90
CA ARG A 334 21.07 1.51 19.92
C ARG A 334 20.00 0.96 20.86
N PHE A 335 19.03 0.23 20.33
CA PHE A 335 17.95 -0.35 21.12
C PHE A 335 18.16 -1.81 21.46
N ALA A 336 19.33 -2.41 21.15
CA ALA A 336 19.64 -3.81 21.42
C ALA A 336 18.46 -4.74 21.10
N LEU A 337 17.97 -4.67 19.85
CA LEU A 337 16.81 -5.45 19.44
C LEU A 337 17.16 -6.95 19.41
N PRO A 338 16.30 -7.83 19.95
CA PRO A 338 16.53 -9.28 19.92
C PRO A 338 16.25 -9.82 18.52
N LEU A 339 17.31 -10.21 17.80
CA LEU A 339 17.25 -10.75 16.44
C LEU A 339 17.95 -12.13 16.39
N ALA A 340 17.29 -13.11 15.78
CA ALA A 340 17.86 -14.38 15.34
C ALA A 340 18.03 -14.33 13.81
N ILE A 341 19.28 -14.11 13.37
CA ILE A 341 19.68 -13.95 11.98
C ILE A 341 20.17 -15.28 11.41
N GLY A 342 19.87 -15.57 10.14
CA GLY A 342 20.26 -16.81 9.47
C GLY A 342 19.26 -17.96 9.63
N HIS A 343 18.04 -17.66 10.07
CA HIS A 343 16.99 -18.64 10.36
C HIS A 343 15.79 -18.44 9.43
N ALA A 344 15.67 -19.31 8.43
CA ALA A 344 14.52 -19.32 7.54
C ALA A 344 13.36 -20.07 8.19
N VAL A 345 12.31 -19.34 8.55
CA VAL A 345 11.07 -19.95 9.06
C VAL A 345 10.39 -20.75 7.96
N ASP A 346 10.13 -22.02 8.24
CA ASP A 346 9.55 -23.01 7.30
C ASP A 346 8.27 -23.67 7.82
N GLY A 347 7.90 -23.43 9.08
CA GLY A 347 6.71 -24.02 9.68
C GLY A 347 6.12 -23.21 10.82
N LEU A 348 4.78 -23.23 10.88
CA LEU A 348 3.98 -22.65 11.96
C LEU A 348 2.96 -23.69 12.41
N ALA A 349 2.99 -24.09 13.67
CA ALA A 349 2.07 -25.08 14.23
C ALA A 349 1.39 -24.55 15.50
N PRO A 350 0.06 -24.69 15.66
CA PRO A 350 -0.62 -24.31 16.89
C PRO A 350 -0.19 -25.21 18.06
N LEU A 351 -0.13 -24.63 19.25
CA LEU A 351 0.16 -25.36 20.49
C LEU A 351 -1.16 -25.74 21.22
N PRO A 352 -1.20 -26.86 21.97
CA PRO A 352 -2.42 -27.31 22.66
C PRO A 352 -2.99 -26.33 23.68
N ALA A 353 -2.14 -25.49 24.29
CA ALA A 353 -2.51 -24.53 25.33
C ALA A 353 -2.69 -23.09 24.78
N GLY A 354 -2.86 -22.94 23.46
CA GLY A 354 -2.82 -21.64 22.79
C GLY A 354 -1.39 -21.23 22.42
N GLY A 355 -1.29 -20.28 21.49
CA GLY A 355 -0.03 -19.85 20.88
C GLY A 355 0.45 -20.80 19.77
N TYR A 356 1.68 -20.56 19.33
CA TYR A 356 2.27 -21.21 18.17
C TYR A 356 3.72 -21.61 18.41
N ARG A 357 4.10 -22.74 17.82
CA ARG A 357 5.48 -23.15 17.60
C ARG A 357 5.90 -22.77 16.20
N VAL A 358 6.92 -21.92 16.10
CA VAL A 358 7.52 -21.49 14.84
C VAL A 358 8.83 -22.24 14.62
N LYS A 359 8.97 -22.88 13.47
CA LYS A 359 10.13 -23.70 13.10
C LYS A 359 10.98 -22.99 12.06
N ALA A 360 12.30 -23.10 12.21
CA ALA A 360 13.29 -22.71 11.22
C ALA A 360 14.38 -23.78 11.16
N GLY A 361 14.24 -24.75 10.26
CA GLY A 361 15.08 -25.93 10.20
C GLY A 361 15.06 -26.73 11.51
N ALA A 362 16.22 -26.84 12.16
CA ALA A 362 16.36 -27.56 13.43
C ALA A 362 15.96 -26.72 14.68
N GLN A 363 15.82 -25.40 14.53
CA GLN A 363 15.47 -24.51 15.63
C GLN A 363 13.96 -24.26 15.69
N HIS A 364 13.47 -23.94 16.89
CA HIS A 364 12.09 -23.55 17.10
C HIS A 364 11.94 -22.54 18.24
N TRP A 365 10.86 -21.77 18.17
CA TRP A 365 10.45 -20.83 19.22
C TRP A 365 8.96 -20.96 19.46
N ASP A 366 8.56 -20.89 20.73
CA ASP A 366 7.16 -20.89 21.15
C ASP A 366 6.75 -19.46 21.51
N ALA A 367 5.63 -18.99 20.93
CA ALA A 367 5.13 -17.64 21.11
C ALA A 367 3.60 -17.61 21.20
N GLU A 368 3.07 -16.68 21.98
CA GLU A 368 1.63 -16.47 22.12
C GLU A 368 1.00 -15.86 20.87
N ARG A 369 1.75 -14.98 20.21
CA ARG A 369 1.37 -14.31 18.96
C ARG A 369 2.51 -14.36 17.96
N VAL A 370 2.17 -14.37 16.67
CA VAL A 370 3.14 -14.37 15.58
C VAL A 370 2.81 -13.25 14.60
N LEU A 371 3.78 -12.40 14.26
CA LEU A 371 3.65 -11.40 13.21
C LEU A 371 4.49 -11.79 12.00
N LEU A 372 3.83 -12.04 10.87
CA LEU A 372 4.45 -12.34 9.58
C LEU A 372 4.77 -11.03 8.84
N ALA A 373 6.05 -10.62 8.89
CA ALA A 373 6.60 -9.42 8.25
C ALA A 373 7.61 -9.77 7.14
N ILE A 374 7.38 -10.88 6.45
CA ILE A 374 8.30 -11.53 5.49
C ILE A 374 8.43 -10.80 4.13
N GLY A 375 7.56 -9.83 3.85
CA GLY A 375 7.49 -9.17 2.54
C GLY A 375 7.17 -10.14 1.40
N ARG A 376 7.37 -9.72 0.14
CA ARG A 376 7.11 -10.58 -1.02
C ARG A 376 8.24 -10.69 -2.04
N ARG A 377 9.24 -9.83 -1.94
CA ARG A 377 10.35 -9.78 -2.90
C ARG A 377 11.25 -11.04 -2.91
N GLY A 378 11.11 -11.91 -1.92
CA GLY A 378 11.82 -13.18 -1.83
C GLY A 378 11.43 -14.22 -2.89
N THR A 379 10.24 -14.12 -3.50
CA THR A 379 9.70 -15.08 -4.47
C THR A 379 9.38 -14.38 -5.80
N PRO A 380 10.34 -14.29 -6.74
CA PRO A 380 10.10 -13.66 -8.03
C PRO A 380 9.09 -14.45 -8.86
N ARG A 381 8.36 -13.75 -9.72
CA ARG A 381 7.58 -14.41 -10.78
C ARG A 381 8.55 -14.95 -11.83
N LYS A 382 8.63 -16.27 -11.91
CA LYS A 382 9.42 -17.00 -12.89
C LYS A 382 8.93 -16.78 -14.33
N LEU A 383 9.83 -16.85 -15.29
CA LEU A 383 9.60 -16.55 -16.70
C LEU A 383 8.83 -17.67 -17.42
N GLY A 384 9.01 -18.91 -16.98
CA GLY A 384 8.36 -20.11 -17.52
C GLY A 384 8.86 -20.53 -18.90
N VAL A 385 10.12 -20.24 -19.25
CA VAL A 385 10.67 -20.51 -20.60
C VAL A 385 11.88 -21.45 -20.56
N PRO A 386 12.15 -22.20 -21.65
CA PRO A 386 13.35 -23.02 -21.75
C PRO A 386 14.63 -22.19 -21.53
N GLY A 387 15.51 -22.67 -20.66
CA GLY A 387 16.78 -22.01 -20.32
C GLY A 387 16.71 -20.96 -19.20
N GLU A 388 15.53 -20.77 -18.58
CA GLU A 388 15.36 -19.86 -17.43
C GLU A 388 16.26 -20.22 -16.24
N GLU A 389 16.56 -21.50 -16.01
CA GLU A 389 17.40 -21.96 -14.91
C GLU A 389 18.91 -21.79 -15.18
N SER A 390 19.28 -21.17 -16.31
CA SER A 390 20.67 -20.90 -16.67
C SER A 390 21.29 -19.86 -15.72
N ALA A 391 22.58 -20.02 -15.39
CA ALA A 391 23.34 -19.09 -14.55
C ALA A 391 23.41 -17.64 -15.07
N LYS A 392 23.03 -17.40 -16.34
CA LYS A 392 22.94 -16.05 -16.94
C LYS A 392 21.63 -15.33 -16.66
N VAL A 393 20.64 -16.00 -16.06
CA VAL A 393 19.32 -15.45 -15.78
C VAL A 393 19.26 -14.96 -14.34
N PHE A 394 19.02 -13.66 -14.17
CA PHE A 394 18.98 -13.01 -12.86
C PHE A 394 17.60 -12.42 -12.60
N TYR A 395 16.99 -12.79 -11.47
CA TYR A 395 15.73 -12.21 -10.99
C TYR A 395 15.90 -10.97 -10.11
N LYS A 396 17.15 -10.60 -9.82
CA LYS A 396 17.52 -9.47 -8.97
C LYS A 396 18.76 -8.79 -9.55
N LEU A 397 18.68 -7.48 -9.73
CA LEU A 397 19.84 -6.66 -10.04
C LEU A 397 20.39 -6.07 -8.74
N LEU A 398 21.56 -6.53 -8.29
CA LEU A 398 22.22 -6.03 -7.08
C LEU A 398 23.21 -4.90 -7.40
N ASP A 399 23.97 -5.03 -8.47
CA ASP A 399 24.91 -4.01 -8.94
C ASP A 399 24.88 -3.97 -10.46
N ALA A 400 24.61 -2.79 -11.03
CA ALA A 400 24.62 -2.61 -12.47
C ALA A 400 26.04 -2.61 -13.02
N ALA A 401 27.01 -2.09 -12.26
CA ALA A 401 28.40 -1.97 -12.70
C ALA A 401 29.06 -3.33 -12.96
N SER A 402 28.61 -4.39 -12.28
CA SER A 402 29.08 -5.77 -12.53
C SER A 402 28.77 -6.29 -13.94
N PHE A 403 27.94 -5.60 -14.71
CA PHE A 403 27.56 -5.96 -16.08
C PHE A 403 28.07 -4.95 -17.13
N ALA A 404 29.08 -4.14 -16.79
CA ALA A 404 29.75 -3.27 -17.75
C ALA A 404 30.32 -4.09 -18.92
N GLY A 405 30.16 -3.61 -20.16
CA GLY A 405 30.63 -4.30 -21.38
C GLY A 405 29.74 -5.44 -21.89
N GLU A 406 28.69 -5.82 -21.16
CA GLU A 406 27.86 -6.98 -21.50
C GLU A 406 26.69 -6.65 -22.44
N LYS A 407 26.14 -7.69 -23.09
CA LYS A 407 24.89 -7.62 -23.87
C LYS A 407 23.74 -8.21 -23.07
N LEU A 408 22.79 -7.37 -22.68
CA LEU A 408 21.77 -7.71 -21.67
C LEU A 408 20.36 -7.60 -22.23
N LEU A 409 19.51 -8.55 -21.84
CA LEU A 409 18.08 -8.52 -22.06
C LEU A 409 17.37 -8.32 -20.72
N VAL A 410 16.61 -7.24 -20.60
CA VAL A 410 15.75 -6.99 -19.45
C VAL A 410 14.31 -7.33 -19.82
N VAL A 411 13.70 -8.27 -19.10
CA VAL A 411 12.34 -8.74 -19.38
C VAL A 411 11.36 -8.12 -18.39
N GLY A 412 10.40 -7.34 -18.89
CA GLY A 412 9.29 -6.77 -18.11
C GLY A 412 9.00 -5.30 -18.42
N GLY A 413 7.79 -4.84 -18.10
CA GLY A 413 7.34 -3.46 -18.33
C GLY A 413 6.80 -2.79 -17.07
N GLY A 414 7.21 -3.28 -15.90
CA GLY A 414 6.98 -2.60 -14.63
C GLY A 414 8.09 -1.60 -14.35
N ASP A 415 7.84 -0.68 -13.42
CA ASP A 415 8.79 0.38 -13.07
C ASP A 415 10.18 -0.15 -12.67
N SER A 416 10.24 -1.25 -11.91
CA SER A 416 11.52 -1.90 -11.55
C SER A 416 12.31 -2.43 -12.75
N ALA A 417 11.65 -2.88 -13.82
CA ALA A 417 12.32 -3.34 -15.02
C ALA A 417 12.92 -2.15 -15.78
N ILE A 418 12.20 -1.03 -15.84
CA ILE A 418 12.69 0.21 -16.46
C ILE A 418 13.87 0.78 -15.69
N GLU A 419 13.79 0.86 -14.37
CA GLU A 419 14.93 1.30 -13.54
C GLU A 419 16.17 0.42 -13.74
N ALA A 420 15.99 -0.90 -13.78
CA ALA A 420 17.07 -1.84 -14.05
C ALA A 420 17.67 -1.62 -15.44
N ALA A 421 16.83 -1.47 -16.46
CA ALA A 421 17.28 -1.26 -17.84
C ALA A 421 18.04 0.07 -17.99
N MET A 422 17.54 1.16 -17.39
CA MET A 422 18.26 2.44 -17.36
C MET A 422 19.58 2.33 -16.61
N GLY A 423 19.59 1.69 -15.42
CA GLY A 423 20.80 1.51 -14.62
C GLY A 423 21.88 0.73 -15.36
N LEU A 424 21.49 -0.31 -16.11
CA LEU A 424 22.38 -1.11 -16.95
C LEU A 424 22.85 -0.34 -18.20
N ALA A 425 21.96 0.40 -18.87
CA ALA A 425 22.31 1.17 -20.07
C ALA A 425 23.24 2.36 -19.79
N LEU A 426 23.29 2.80 -18.53
CA LEU A 426 24.23 3.83 -18.08
C LEU A 426 25.66 3.30 -17.87
N GLN A 427 25.87 1.97 -17.85
CA GLN A 427 27.20 1.39 -17.69
C GLN A 427 28.01 1.49 -18.98
N GLU A 428 29.33 1.54 -18.83
CA GLU A 428 30.26 1.66 -19.95
C GLU A 428 30.19 0.43 -20.86
N HIS A 429 30.14 0.67 -22.17
CA HIS A 429 30.14 -0.37 -23.21
C HIS A 429 29.05 -1.44 -23.11
N THR A 430 27.99 -1.22 -22.33
CA THR A 430 26.88 -2.17 -22.16
C THR A 430 25.78 -1.93 -23.20
N ALA A 431 25.29 -3.01 -23.82
CA ALA A 431 24.16 -2.95 -24.73
C ALA A 431 22.92 -3.56 -24.07
N VAL A 432 21.85 -2.78 -23.91
CA VAL A 432 20.63 -3.21 -23.21
C VAL A 432 19.43 -3.21 -24.15
N THR A 433 18.73 -4.35 -24.18
CA THR A 433 17.42 -4.47 -24.82
C THR A 433 16.37 -4.72 -23.73
N LEU A 434 15.34 -3.89 -23.69
CA LEU A 434 14.13 -4.11 -22.90
C LEU A 434 13.15 -4.93 -23.75
N ALA A 435 12.75 -6.11 -23.27
CA ALA A 435 11.67 -6.89 -23.85
C ALA A 435 10.42 -6.78 -23.00
N TYR A 436 9.32 -6.41 -23.64
CA TYR A 436 8.01 -6.38 -23.02
C TYR A 436 6.98 -7.09 -23.88
N ARG A 437 5.94 -7.64 -23.24
CA ARG A 437 4.91 -8.45 -23.90
C ARG A 437 3.72 -7.66 -24.43
N LYS A 438 3.73 -6.34 -24.24
CA LYS A 438 2.64 -5.44 -24.64
C LYS A 438 3.26 -4.30 -25.42
N GLU A 439 2.44 -3.73 -26.30
CA GLU A 439 2.79 -2.66 -27.23
C GLU A 439 3.29 -1.36 -26.56
N LYS A 440 2.97 -1.12 -25.27
CA LYS A 440 3.30 0.12 -24.57
C LYS A 440 3.56 -0.08 -23.08
N LEU A 441 4.43 0.73 -22.50
CA LEU A 441 4.68 0.79 -21.05
C LEU A 441 3.59 1.58 -20.32
N PHE A 442 2.70 0.91 -19.62
CA PHE A 442 1.58 1.53 -18.88
C PHE A 442 1.79 1.63 -17.37
N ARG A 443 2.83 0.96 -16.83
CA ARG A 443 3.15 0.94 -15.38
C ARG A 443 4.33 1.83 -14.99
N ILE A 444 5.02 2.38 -15.99
CA ILE A 444 6.14 3.28 -15.79
C ILE A 444 5.67 4.55 -15.07
N LYS A 445 6.40 4.99 -14.05
CA LYS A 445 6.08 6.23 -13.34
C LYS A 445 6.59 7.42 -14.14
N ARG A 446 5.92 8.58 -14.02
CA ARG A 446 6.29 9.81 -14.75
C ARG A 446 7.79 10.14 -14.68
N ARG A 447 8.38 10.14 -13.48
CA ARG A 447 9.81 10.43 -13.28
C ARG A 447 10.73 9.48 -14.04
N ASN A 448 10.38 8.20 -14.10
CA ASN A 448 11.17 7.20 -14.83
C ASN A 448 10.92 7.29 -16.33
N GLU A 449 9.70 7.63 -16.76
CA GLU A 449 9.37 7.87 -18.16
C GLU A 449 10.18 9.03 -18.75
N GLU A 450 10.25 10.17 -18.04
CA GLU A 450 11.05 11.34 -18.43
C GLU A 450 12.54 11.04 -18.60
N ARG A 451 13.08 10.09 -17.82
CA ARG A 451 14.49 9.66 -17.88
C ARG A 451 14.72 8.55 -18.90
N PHE A 452 13.70 7.76 -19.18
CA PHE A 452 13.78 6.61 -20.08
C PHE A 452 13.74 7.02 -21.54
N GLN A 453 12.90 8.02 -21.89
CA GLN A 453 12.74 8.48 -23.28
C GLN A 453 14.05 8.99 -23.93
N PRO A 454 14.89 9.80 -23.26
CA PRO A 454 16.18 10.22 -23.83
C PRO A 454 17.10 9.03 -24.15
N LEU A 455 17.15 8.02 -23.29
CA LEU A 455 18.00 6.84 -23.48
C LEU A 455 17.58 5.99 -24.69
N LEU A 456 16.27 5.96 -25.00
CA LEU A 456 15.76 5.36 -26.24
C LEU A 456 16.16 6.20 -27.46
N ALA A 457 15.97 7.53 -27.39
CA ALA A 457 16.26 8.44 -28.50
C ALA A 457 17.75 8.46 -28.87
N GLU A 458 18.63 8.40 -27.88
CA GLU A 458 20.09 8.31 -28.05
C GLU A 458 20.57 6.92 -28.51
N GLY A 459 19.69 5.91 -28.57
CA GLY A 459 20.03 4.54 -28.93
C GLY A 459 20.85 3.79 -27.89
N ARG A 460 21.01 4.35 -26.68
CA ARG A 460 21.69 3.71 -25.53
C ARG A 460 20.91 2.52 -24.99
N LEU A 461 19.60 2.52 -25.18
CA LEU A 461 18.70 1.43 -24.81
C LEU A 461 17.80 1.11 -26.00
N ARG A 462 17.53 -0.17 -26.24
CA ARG A 462 16.57 -0.64 -27.25
C ARG A 462 15.34 -1.21 -26.57
N ALA A 463 14.15 -1.03 -27.15
CA ALA A 463 12.93 -1.64 -26.66
C ALA A 463 12.29 -2.52 -27.75
N ALA A 464 11.89 -3.72 -27.35
CA ALA A 464 11.09 -4.65 -28.13
C ALA A 464 9.76 -4.85 -27.38
N PHE A 465 8.67 -4.40 -27.99
CA PHE A 465 7.32 -4.39 -27.41
C PHE A 465 6.43 -5.49 -27.95
#